data_AF-A0A8S1NWQ8-F1
#
_entry.id   AF-A0A8S1NWQ8-F1
#
_cell.length_a   1.000
_cell.length_b   1.000
_cell.length_c   1.000
_cell.angle_alpha   90.00
_cell.angle_beta   90.00
_cell.angle_gamma   90.00
#
_symmetry.space_group_name_H-M   'P 1'
#
loop_
_entity.id
_entity.type
_entity.pdbx_description
1 polymer ?
#
loop_
_entity_poly.entity_id
_entity_poly.type
_entity_poly.pdbx_seq_one_letter_code
_entity_poly.pdbx_strand_id
1 'polypeptide(L)'
;MQNKEISFEDSLRQSQIPQQQKQSKKKTNNQDKQDKQVKFTDEEIKIIEMLTPQIKQQQQAIKIANGKLDFLFDGSRDVNLVKPYHEDGDENMYSKENITKRRKLKSDPDVIQSIEGFMSHYQFDINNKLIKENYLKTHIRLAYLLRKDIEEDREELKFLLLEDWEHDSKGNGFMTKADLFDSLFELVDTWTPDADKSEYIGFFELLEQKYKRQQDEKFEQLYYEIMES
;
A
#
# COMPACT_ATOMS: atom_id res chain seq x y z
N MET A 1 48.94 -13.58 38.56
CA MET A 1 47.66 -14.31 38.52
C MET A 1 47.03 -14.24 39.89
N GLN A 2 45.98 -13.43 40.06
CA GLN A 2 44.84 -13.66 40.96
C GLN A 2 43.92 -12.44 40.92
N ASN A 3 42.65 -12.71 40.61
CA ASN A 3 41.52 -11.79 40.68
C ASN A 3 41.30 -11.29 42.10
N LYS A 4 40.91 -10.01 42.23
CA LYS A 4 39.99 -9.56 43.26
C LYS A 4 38.99 -8.59 42.65
N GLU A 5 37.75 -8.83 43.02
CA GLU A 5 36.51 -8.31 42.49
C GLU A 5 36.01 -7.12 43.34
N ILE A 6 35.13 -6.31 42.72
CA ILE A 6 34.11 -5.42 43.31
C ILE A 6 34.57 -4.08 43.91
N SER A 7 34.18 -2.99 43.25
CA SER A 7 33.15 -2.07 43.76
C SER A 7 32.75 -1.09 42.66
N PHE A 8 31.51 -1.22 42.18
CA PHE A 8 30.87 -0.33 41.20
C PHE A 8 30.01 0.71 41.94
N GLU A 9 30.55 1.30 43.00
CA GLU A 9 30.03 2.51 43.63
C GLU A 9 31.24 3.34 44.04
N ASP A 10 31.57 4.37 43.25
CA ASP A 10 32.29 5.60 43.67
C ASP A 10 32.74 6.44 42.46
N SER A 11 31.83 6.73 41.53
CA SER A 11 32.13 7.76 40.52
C SER A 11 30.87 8.43 39.99
N LEU A 12 30.14 9.13 40.87
CA LEU A 12 29.11 10.08 40.48
C LEU A 12 28.72 10.99 41.66
N ARG A 13 29.63 11.90 42.07
CA ARG A 13 29.25 13.12 42.78
C ARG A 13 30.18 14.27 42.41
N GLN A 14 29.58 15.29 41.78
CA GLN A 14 29.74 16.73 42.01
C GLN A 14 29.81 17.54 40.70
N SER A 15 28.67 18.09 40.29
CA SER A 15 28.56 19.54 40.14
C SER A 15 27.09 19.95 40.18
N GLN A 16 26.80 20.77 41.19
CA GLN A 16 25.48 21.33 41.49
C GLN A 16 25.24 22.55 40.58
N ILE A 17 24.01 22.71 40.08
CA ILE A 17 23.53 23.99 39.56
C ILE A 17 22.29 24.41 40.37
N PRO A 18 22.23 25.64 40.92
CA PRO A 18 21.15 26.05 41.83
C PRO A 18 19.86 26.47 41.10
N GLN A 19 18.72 26.12 41.71
CA GLN A 19 17.42 26.74 41.46
C GLN A 19 17.36 28.13 42.09
N GLN A 20 17.02 29.18 41.32
CA GLN A 20 16.33 30.36 41.84
C GLN A 20 15.31 30.89 40.83
N GLN A 21 14.06 30.99 41.28
CA GLN A 21 12.96 31.68 40.62
C GLN A 21 13.14 33.20 40.74
N LYS A 22 12.97 33.95 39.64
CA LYS A 22 12.40 35.32 39.69
C LYS A 22 11.47 35.54 38.50
N GLN A 23 10.21 35.84 38.82
CA GLN A 23 9.16 36.27 37.92
C GLN A 23 9.56 37.56 37.20
N SER A 24 9.30 37.66 35.88
CA SER A 24 8.94 38.93 35.25
C SER A 24 8.27 38.73 33.88
N LYS A 25 6.99 39.09 33.85
CA LYS A 25 6.25 39.78 32.77
C LYS A 25 6.06 39.06 31.43
N LYS A 26 4.78 38.68 31.22
CA LYS A 26 4.06 38.60 29.94
C LYS A 26 4.66 39.49 28.85
N LYS A 27 5.12 38.88 27.76
CA LYS A 27 4.85 39.31 26.39
C LYS A 27 4.66 38.06 25.54
N THR A 28 3.40 37.83 25.17
CA THR A 28 2.95 36.95 24.09
C THR A 28 3.70 37.29 22.81
N ASN A 29 4.54 36.38 22.32
CA ASN A 29 5.02 36.40 20.94
C ASN A 29 4.13 35.47 20.11
N ASN A 30 2.99 36.02 19.71
CA ASN A 30 2.19 35.55 18.59
C ASN A 30 2.72 36.29 17.36
N GLN A 31 3.69 35.73 16.64
CA GLN A 31 4.09 36.20 15.30
C GLN A 31 5.11 35.22 14.72
N ASP A 32 4.60 34.23 13.99
CA ASP A 32 5.06 33.85 12.64
C ASP A 32 4.38 32.54 12.20
N LYS A 33 3.05 32.63 12.02
CA LYS A 33 2.35 31.88 10.98
C LYS A 33 1.98 32.89 9.92
N GLN A 34 2.95 33.24 9.07
CA GLN A 34 2.60 33.84 7.79
C GLN A 34 2.01 32.71 6.95
N ASP A 35 0.68 32.67 6.86
CA ASP A 35 -0.02 32.02 5.76
C ASP A 35 0.52 32.66 4.47
N LYS A 36 1.48 31.99 3.82
CA LYS A 36 1.87 32.32 2.45
C LYS A 36 0.66 32.01 1.58
N GLN A 37 -0.19 33.02 1.33
CA GLN A 37 -1.15 32.96 0.24
C GLN A 37 -0.35 32.79 -1.05
N VAL A 38 -0.36 31.58 -1.59
CA VAL A 38 0.17 31.29 -2.92
C VAL A 38 -0.68 32.09 -3.90
N LYS A 39 -0.08 33.11 -4.53
CA LYS A 39 -0.73 33.89 -5.58
C LYS A 39 -0.48 33.18 -6.91
N PHE A 40 -1.55 32.68 -7.52
CA PHE A 40 -1.53 32.12 -8.87
C PHE A 40 -1.58 33.25 -9.90
N THR A 41 -0.94 33.03 -11.03
CA THR A 41 -1.04 33.86 -12.23
C THR A 41 -2.42 33.71 -12.88
N ASP A 42 -2.83 34.69 -13.68
CA ASP A 42 -4.10 34.61 -14.42
C ASP A 42 -4.15 33.40 -15.37
N GLU A 43 -2.99 32.98 -15.90
CA GLU A 43 -2.86 31.76 -16.71
C GLU A 43 -3.09 30.49 -15.88
N GLU A 44 -2.50 30.40 -14.69
CA GLU A 44 -2.72 29.28 -13.77
C GLU A 44 -4.18 29.21 -13.29
N ILE A 45 -4.80 30.36 -12.99
CA ILE A 45 -6.23 30.42 -12.61
C ILE A 45 -7.10 29.87 -13.75
N LYS A 46 -6.83 30.28 -14.99
CA LYS A 46 -7.57 29.79 -16.17
C LYS A 46 -7.38 28.29 -16.38
N ILE A 47 -6.17 27.76 -16.18
CA ILE A 47 -5.89 26.32 -16.25
C ILE A 47 -6.68 25.58 -15.14
N ILE A 48 -6.67 26.08 -13.91
CA ILE A 48 -7.42 25.51 -12.79
C ILE A 48 -8.91 25.49 -13.11
N GLU A 49 -9.48 26.59 -13.60
CA GLU A 49 -10.89 26.68 -13.99
C GLU A 49 -11.26 25.67 -15.07
N MET A 50 -10.37 25.44 -16.05
CA MET A 50 -10.58 24.47 -17.13
C MET A 50 -10.50 23.01 -16.65
N LEU A 51 -9.59 22.70 -15.73
CA LEU A 51 -9.39 21.33 -15.22
C LEU A 51 -10.40 20.96 -14.12
N THR A 52 -10.94 21.94 -13.39
CA THR A 52 -11.85 21.70 -12.25
C THR A 52 -13.06 20.81 -12.59
N PRO A 53 -13.78 21.01 -13.73
CA PRO A 53 -14.89 20.14 -14.11
C PRO A 53 -14.43 18.70 -14.41
N GLN A 54 -13.30 18.52 -15.09
CA GLN A 54 -12.75 17.21 -15.43
C GLN A 54 -12.35 16.43 -14.17
N ILE A 55 -11.68 17.10 -13.23
CA ILE A 55 -11.32 16.52 -11.93
C ILE A 55 -12.58 16.10 -11.15
N LYS A 56 -13.60 16.95 -11.10
CA LYS A 56 -14.87 16.61 -10.43
C LYS A 56 -15.57 15.41 -11.07
N GLN A 57 -15.58 15.34 -12.40
CA GLN A 57 -16.16 14.22 -13.13
C GLN A 57 -15.41 12.91 -12.84
N GLN A 58 -14.07 12.95 -12.84
CA GLN A 58 -13.24 11.80 -12.49
C GLN A 58 -13.48 11.35 -11.03
N GLN A 59 -13.49 12.28 -10.07
CA GLN A 59 -13.78 11.97 -8.67
C GLN A 59 -15.18 11.35 -8.50
N GLN A 60 -16.17 11.83 -9.26
CA GLN A 60 -17.51 11.23 -9.24
C GLN A 60 -17.51 9.82 -9.84
N ALA A 61 -16.79 9.58 -10.93
CA ALA A 61 -16.65 8.25 -11.53
C ALA A 61 -15.95 7.27 -10.56
N ILE A 62 -14.86 7.69 -9.92
CA ILE A 62 -14.16 6.90 -8.90
C ILE A 62 -15.08 6.58 -7.72
N LYS A 63 -15.88 7.55 -7.25
CA LYS A 63 -16.85 7.31 -6.17
C LYS A 63 -17.90 6.26 -6.57
N ILE A 64 -18.37 6.28 -7.82
CA ILE A 64 -19.29 5.27 -8.34
C ILE A 64 -18.59 3.91 -8.41
N ALA A 65 -17.36 3.86 -8.94
CA ALA A 65 -16.55 2.66 -8.99
C ALA A 65 -16.31 2.07 -7.60
N ASN A 66 -15.95 2.88 -6.61
CA ASN A 66 -15.77 2.43 -5.23
C ASN A 66 -17.04 1.77 -4.67
N GLY A 67 -18.21 2.37 -4.93
CA GLY A 67 -19.49 1.76 -4.52
C GLY A 67 -19.78 0.43 -5.23
N LYS A 68 -19.31 0.25 -6.47
CA LYS A 68 -19.38 -1.04 -7.18
C LYS A 68 -18.35 -2.05 -6.67
N LEU A 69 -17.22 -1.62 -6.12
CA LEU A 69 -16.11 -2.47 -5.68
C LEU A 69 -16.16 -2.82 -4.19
N ASP A 70 -17.02 -2.17 -3.39
CA ASP A 70 -17.14 -2.41 -1.95
C ASP A 70 -17.40 -3.89 -1.61
N PHE A 71 -18.12 -4.63 -2.48
CA PHE A 71 -18.39 -6.06 -2.31
C PHE A 71 -17.11 -6.91 -2.28
N LEU A 72 -16.00 -6.47 -2.90
CA LEU A 72 -14.73 -7.20 -2.91
C LEU A 72 -14.15 -7.41 -1.52
N PHE A 73 -14.59 -6.59 -0.57
CA PHE A 73 -14.10 -6.61 0.81
C PHE A 73 -15.20 -6.94 1.81
N ASP A 74 -16.35 -7.41 1.32
CA ASP A 74 -17.41 -7.96 2.14
C ASP A 74 -17.03 -9.41 2.50
N GLY A 75 -16.78 -9.66 3.77
CA GLY A 75 -16.39 -11.00 4.24
C GLY A 75 -17.48 -12.06 4.05
N SER A 76 -18.72 -11.69 3.71
CA SER A 76 -19.78 -12.63 3.37
C SER A 76 -19.72 -13.11 1.90
N ARG A 77 -18.96 -12.42 1.03
CA ARG A 77 -18.75 -12.82 -0.37
C ARG A 77 -18.12 -14.21 -0.48
N ASP A 78 -17.22 -14.51 0.45
CA ASP A 78 -16.36 -15.69 0.37
C ASP A 78 -16.97 -16.93 1.08
N VAL A 79 -18.19 -16.80 1.59
CA VAL A 79 -18.86 -17.87 2.33
C VAL A 79 -19.43 -18.89 1.34
N ASN A 80 -18.93 -20.13 1.40
CA ASN A 80 -19.27 -21.25 0.50
C ASN A 80 -18.84 -21.03 -0.96
N LEU A 81 -17.70 -20.39 -1.21
CA LEU A 81 -17.11 -20.41 -2.55
C LEU A 81 -16.82 -21.85 -2.97
N VAL A 82 -17.37 -22.25 -4.11
CA VAL A 82 -17.22 -23.62 -4.66
C VAL A 82 -15.98 -23.71 -5.56
N LYS A 83 -15.40 -22.58 -5.96
CA LYS A 83 -14.30 -22.53 -6.91
C LYS A 83 -12.97 -22.14 -6.23
N PRO A 84 -11.84 -22.77 -6.58
CA PRO A 84 -10.52 -22.39 -6.11
C PRO A 84 -10.07 -21.03 -6.66
N TYR A 85 -9.11 -20.38 -5.99
CA TYR A 85 -8.59 -19.05 -6.34
C TYR A 85 -8.03 -18.91 -7.76
N HIS A 86 -7.41 -19.96 -8.30
CA HIS A 86 -6.91 -19.91 -9.67
C HIS A 86 -8.03 -19.77 -10.73
N GLU A 87 -9.30 -19.90 -10.32
CA GLU A 87 -10.49 -19.70 -11.16
C GLU A 87 -11.19 -18.34 -10.92
N ASP A 88 -10.54 -17.40 -10.20
CA ASP A 88 -11.09 -16.06 -9.96
C ASP A 88 -10.87 -15.06 -11.10
N GLY A 89 -10.07 -15.40 -12.11
CA GLY A 89 -9.88 -14.56 -13.30
C GLY A 89 -11.12 -14.50 -14.21
N ASP A 90 -11.47 -13.31 -14.68
CA ASP A 90 -12.52 -13.14 -15.69
C ASP A 90 -12.00 -13.43 -17.10
N GLU A 91 -12.50 -14.51 -17.73
CA GLU A 91 -12.17 -14.88 -19.12
C GLU A 91 -12.41 -13.73 -20.12
N ASN A 92 -13.37 -12.83 -19.85
CA ASN A 92 -13.65 -11.68 -20.72
C ASN A 92 -12.48 -10.70 -20.79
N MET A 93 -11.58 -10.68 -19.81
CA MET A 93 -10.36 -9.86 -19.82
C MET A 93 -9.38 -10.23 -20.95
N TYR A 94 -9.54 -11.43 -21.53
CA TYR A 94 -8.75 -11.92 -22.67
C TYR A 94 -9.47 -11.72 -24.02
N SER A 95 -10.64 -11.09 -24.04
CA SER A 95 -11.25 -10.65 -25.28
C SER A 95 -10.35 -9.62 -25.99
N LYS A 96 -10.38 -9.58 -27.33
CA LYS A 96 -9.58 -8.61 -28.12
C LYS A 96 -9.84 -7.16 -27.70
N GLU A 97 -11.09 -6.86 -27.35
CA GLU A 97 -11.50 -5.54 -26.88
C GLU A 97 -10.86 -5.20 -25.53
N ASN A 98 -10.96 -6.09 -24.53
CA ASN A 98 -10.40 -5.84 -23.21
C ASN A 98 -8.87 -5.84 -23.20
N ILE A 99 -8.22 -6.68 -24.01
CA ILE A 99 -6.76 -6.59 -24.23
C ILE A 99 -6.36 -5.20 -24.74
N THR A 100 -7.16 -4.60 -25.63
CA THR A 100 -6.89 -3.27 -26.16
C THR A 100 -7.11 -2.19 -25.10
N LYS A 101 -8.18 -2.30 -24.30
CA LYS A 101 -8.45 -1.38 -23.18
C LYS A 101 -7.34 -1.44 -22.14
N ARG A 102 -6.99 -2.64 -21.66
CA ARG A 102 -5.92 -2.88 -20.69
C ARG A 102 -4.57 -2.33 -21.12
N ARG A 103 -4.19 -2.52 -22.40
CA ARG A 103 -2.96 -1.91 -22.94
C ARG A 103 -2.95 -0.39 -22.84
N LYS A 104 -4.08 0.27 -23.03
CA LYS A 104 -4.20 1.73 -22.87
C LYS A 104 -4.10 2.11 -21.38
N LEU A 105 -4.83 1.40 -20.51
CA LEU A 105 -4.82 1.63 -19.06
C LEU A 105 -3.44 1.46 -18.45
N LYS A 106 -2.67 0.47 -18.88
CA LYS A 106 -1.30 0.22 -18.41
C LYS A 106 -0.34 1.40 -18.66
N SER A 107 -0.69 2.28 -19.61
CA SER A 107 0.04 3.51 -19.92
C SER A 107 -0.68 4.80 -19.49
N ASP A 108 -1.85 4.69 -18.84
CA ASP A 108 -2.62 5.86 -18.39
C ASP A 108 -1.96 6.48 -17.15
N PRO A 109 -1.67 7.79 -17.14
CA PRO A 109 -0.94 8.43 -16.05
C PRO A 109 -1.62 8.30 -14.67
N ASP A 110 -2.95 8.33 -14.60
CA ASP A 110 -3.66 8.29 -13.32
C ASP A 110 -3.69 6.86 -12.78
N VAL A 111 -3.80 5.86 -13.66
CA VAL A 111 -3.67 4.44 -13.29
C VAL A 111 -2.26 4.15 -12.80
N ILE A 112 -1.23 4.63 -13.53
CA ILE A 112 0.17 4.50 -13.12
C ILE A 112 0.38 5.11 -11.74
N GLN A 113 -0.08 6.35 -11.54
CA GLN A 113 0.07 7.04 -10.26
C GLN A 113 -0.63 6.30 -9.12
N SER A 114 -1.80 5.72 -9.37
CA SER A 114 -2.54 4.96 -8.37
C SER A 114 -1.79 3.70 -7.93
N ILE A 115 -1.27 2.92 -8.89
CA ILE A 115 -0.46 1.72 -8.62
C ILE A 115 0.85 2.09 -7.92
N GLU A 116 1.59 3.07 -8.44
CA GLU A 116 2.86 3.53 -7.84
C GLU A 116 2.66 4.08 -6.42
N GLY A 117 1.50 4.69 -6.15
CA GLY A 117 1.09 5.09 -4.81
C GLY A 117 1.04 3.90 -3.86
N PHE A 118 0.43 2.80 -4.28
CA PHE A 118 0.35 1.57 -3.49
C PHE A 118 1.69 0.83 -3.36
N MET A 119 2.54 0.89 -4.41
CA MET A 119 3.90 0.31 -4.37
C MET A 119 4.76 0.87 -3.23
N SER A 120 4.41 2.01 -2.65
CA SER A 120 5.10 2.59 -1.49
C SER A 120 5.09 1.73 -0.22
N HIS A 121 4.19 0.73 -0.14
CA HIS A 121 4.17 -0.24 0.96
C HIS A 121 5.25 -1.33 0.86
N TYR A 122 5.88 -1.46 -0.31
CA TYR A 122 6.92 -2.46 -0.55
C TYR A 122 8.29 -1.90 -0.19
N GLN A 123 9.06 -2.69 0.55
CA GLN A 123 10.42 -2.32 0.94
C GLN A 123 11.43 -2.87 -0.07
N PHE A 124 12.04 -1.97 -0.82
CA PHE A 124 13.15 -2.28 -1.73
C PHE A 124 14.49 -2.14 -1.03
N ASP A 125 15.48 -2.93 -1.45
CA ASP A 125 16.86 -2.79 -0.98
C ASP A 125 17.56 -1.54 -1.56
N ILE A 126 18.81 -1.32 -1.15
CA ILE A 126 19.64 -0.21 -1.64
C ILE A 126 19.90 -0.21 -3.15
N ASN A 127 19.66 -1.34 -3.83
CA ASN A 127 19.83 -1.52 -5.26
C ASN A 127 18.50 -1.45 -6.03
N ASN A 128 17.42 -1.01 -5.38
CA ASN A 128 16.05 -1.03 -5.93
C ASN A 128 15.55 -2.43 -6.31
N LYS A 129 15.94 -3.44 -5.53
CA LYS A 129 15.46 -4.82 -5.67
C LYS A 129 14.48 -5.14 -4.56
N LEU A 130 13.29 -5.60 -4.94
CA LEU A 130 12.33 -6.18 -4.03
C LEU A 130 12.66 -7.66 -3.86
N ILE A 131 12.92 -8.08 -2.62
CA ILE A 131 13.19 -9.48 -2.29
C ILE A 131 11.89 -10.21 -1.93
N LYS A 132 11.93 -11.55 -2.05
CA LYS A 132 10.80 -12.45 -1.81
C LYS A 132 10.10 -12.19 -0.48
N GLU A 133 10.85 -12.07 0.61
CA GLU A 133 10.29 -11.83 1.94
C GLU A 133 9.39 -10.58 2.00
N ASN A 134 9.88 -9.45 1.48
CA ASN A 134 9.14 -8.18 1.52
C ASN A 134 7.91 -8.20 0.60
N TYR A 135 8.00 -8.91 -0.53
CA TYR A 135 6.85 -9.18 -1.38
C TYR A 135 5.79 -10.01 -0.64
N LEU A 136 6.19 -11.14 -0.07
CA LEU A 136 5.28 -12.07 0.60
C LEU A 136 4.59 -11.44 1.81
N LYS A 137 5.29 -10.66 2.63
CA LYS A 137 4.68 -9.93 3.76
C LYS A 137 3.54 -9.02 3.33
N THR A 138 3.72 -8.33 2.21
CA THR A 138 2.69 -7.45 1.64
C THR A 138 1.57 -8.29 1.02
N HIS A 139 1.89 -9.37 0.30
CA HIS A 139 0.89 -10.19 -0.38
C HIS A 139 0.04 -11.06 0.57
N ILE A 140 0.54 -11.47 1.73
CA ILE A 140 -0.28 -12.10 2.79
C ILE A 140 -1.38 -11.13 3.23
N ARG A 141 -1.06 -9.85 3.42
CA ARG A 141 -2.05 -8.82 3.78
C ARG A 141 -3.08 -8.64 2.69
N LEU A 142 -2.64 -8.59 1.44
CA LEU A 142 -3.52 -8.51 0.28
C LEU A 142 -4.46 -9.71 0.21
N ALA A 143 -3.95 -10.93 0.35
CA ALA A 143 -4.74 -12.15 0.36
C ALA A 143 -5.84 -12.12 1.44
N TYR A 144 -5.49 -11.74 2.68
CA TYR A 144 -6.47 -11.62 3.77
C TYR A 144 -7.50 -10.51 3.56
N LEU A 145 -7.16 -9.45 2.83
CA LEU A 145 -8.11 -8.39 2.47
C LEU A 145 -9.06 -8.83 1.35
N LEU A 146 -8.52 -9.56 0.38
CA LEU A 146 -9.18 -9.86 -0.88
C LEU A 146 -9.83 -11.23 -0.89
N ARG A 147 -9.54 -12.14 0.05
CA ARG A 147 -10.14 -13.49 0.12
C ARG A 147 -10.17 -13.95 1.58
N LYS A 148 -11.30 -13.82 2.27
CA LYS A 148 -11.38 -14.05 3.73
C LYS A 148 -11.38 -15.51 4.15
N ASP A 149 -11.82 -16.40 3.28
CA ASP A 149 -11.80 -17.85 3.49
C ASP A 149 -10.37 -18.42 3.47
N ILE A 150 -9.41 -17.74 2.82
CA ILE A 150 -8.01 -18.20 2.77
C ILE A 150 -7.32 -18.19 4.14
N GLU A 151 -7.90 -17.50 5.14
CA GLU A 151 -7.37 -17.49 6.50
C GLU A 151 -7.38 -18.89 7.15
N GLU A 152 -8.28 -19.77 6.68
CA GLU A 152 -8.48 -21.12 7.20
C GLU A 152 -7.55 -22.15 6.54
N ASP A 153 -7.02 -21.88 5.33
CA ASP A 153 -6.11 -22.77 4.59
C ASP A 153 -4.74 -22.11 4.34
N ARG A 154 -3.89 -22.18 5.36
CA ARG A 154 -2.53 -21.59 5.33
C ARG A 154 -1.60 -22.28 4.33
N GLU A 155 -1.81 -23.56 4.06
CA GLU A 155 -0.97 -24.32 3.12
C GLU A 155 -1.32 -23.95 1.67
N GLU A 156 -2.61 -23.82 1.35
CA GLU A 156 -3.04 -23.25 0.07
C GLU A 156 -2.51 -21.83 -0.11
N LEU A 157 -2.66 -20.98 0.91
CA LEU A 157 -2.12 -19.61 0.87
C LEU A 157 -0.62 -19.59 0.58
N LYS A 158 0.15 -20.41 1.29
CA LYS A 158 1.60 -20.55 1.08
C LYS A 158 1.91 -20.95 -0.35
N PHE A 159 1.22 -21.97 -0.87
CA PHE A 159 1.41 -22.44 -2.23
C PHE A 159 1.17 -21.32 -3.26
N LEU A 160 0.03 -20.64 -3.17
CA LEU A 160 -0.36 -19.55 -4.08
C LEU A 160 0.65 -18.39 -4.05
N LEU A 161 1.06 -17.96 -2.86
CA LEU A 161 2.01 -16.86 -2.72
C LEU A 161 3.40 -17.20 -3.29
N LEU A 162 3.83 -18.46 -3.17
CA LEU A 162 5.10 -18.91 -3.73
C LEU A 162 5.03 -19.06 -5.25
N GLU A 163 3.88 -19.47 -5.79
CA GLU A 163 3.61 -19.51 -7.22
C GLU A 163 3.56 -18.10 -7.84
N ASP A 164 2.82 -17.17 -7.22
CA ASP A 164 2.76 -15.77 -7.63
C ASP A 164 4.16 -15.15 -7.64
N TRP A 165 4.96 -15.40 -6.59
CA TRP A 165 6.36 -14.92 -6.57
C TRP A 165 7.18 -15.47 -7.74
N GLU A 166 7.10 -16.77 -8.02
CA GLU A 166 7.87 -17.39 -9.10
C GLU A 166 7.49 -16.81 -10.46
N HIS A 167 6.18 -16.60 -10.68
CA HIS A 167 5.64 -15.98 -11.87
C HIS A 167 6.12 -14.52 -12.01
N ASP A 168 5.88 -13.70 -11.00
CA ASP A 168 6.10 -12.25 -11.03
C ASP A 168 7.58 -11.87 -11.02
N SER A 169 8.39 -12.65 -10.30
CA SER A 169 9.85 -12.51 -10.35
C SER A 169 10.46 -13.08 -11.63
N LYS A 170 9.69 -13.80 -12.44
CA LYS A 170 10.14 -14.48 -13.67
C LYS A 170 11.32 -15.42 -13.37
N GLY A 171 11.26 -16.09 -12.22
CA GLY A 171 12.32 -16.97 -11.69
C GLY A 171 13.58 -16.25 -11.19
N ASN A 172 13.57 -14.93 -11.07
CA ASN A 172 14.68 -14.19 -10.50
C ASN A 172 14.61 -14.17 -8.97
N GLY A 173 15.77 -14.04 -8.31
CA GLY A 173 15.82 -13.87 -6.85
C GLY A 173 15.31 -12.51 -6.33
N PHE A 174 14.84 -11.64 -7.22
CA PHE A 174 14.34 -10.30 -6.91
C PHE A 174 13.39 -9.80 -8.00
N MET A 175 12.60 -8.79 -7.67
CA MET A 175 11.77 -8.02 -8.60
C MET A 175 12.28 -6.58 -8.73
N THR A 176 12.20 -6.02 -9.93
CA THR A 176 12.33 -4.57 -10.15
C THR A 176 11.01 -3.85 -9.86
N LYS A 177 11.03 -2.52 -9.84
CA LYS A 177 9.79 -1.73 -9.79
C LYS A 177 8.85 -2.03 -10.97
N ALA A 178 9.40 -2.29 -12.15
CA ALA A 178 8.60 -2.63 -13.33
C ALA A 178 7.92 -4.00 -13.17
N ASP A 179 8.62 -4.99 -12.61
CA ASP A 179 8.04 -6.30 -12.33
C ASP A 179 6.93 -6.19 -11.28
N LEU A 180 7.12 -5.40 -10.21
CA LEU A 180 6.08 -5.16 -9.21
C LEU A 180 4.87 -4.40 -9.80
N PHE A 181 5.12 -3.43 -10.67
CA PHE A 181 4.06 -2.71 -11.35
C PHE A 181 3.21 -3.67 -12.21
N ASP A 182 3.87 -4.57 -12.96
CA ASP A 182 3.19 -5.58 -13.77
C ASP A 182 2.33 -6.51 -12.89
N SER A 183 2.89 -7.02 -11.79
CA SER A 183 2.19 -7.86 -10.81
C SER A 183 0.94 -7.17 -10.23
N LEU A 184 1.07 -5.92 -9.78
CA LEU A 184 -0.06 -5.16 -9.24
C LEU A 184 -1.10 -4.80 -10.32
N PHE A 185 -0.68 -4.59 -11.57
CA PHE A 185 -1.59 -4.37 -12.68
C PHE A 185 -2.43 -5.64 -12.96
N GLU A 186 -1.80 -6.81 -12.92
CA GLU A 186 -2.50 -8.10 -13.09
C GLU A 186 -3.39 -8.44 -11.89
N LEU A 187 -3.00 -8.02 -10.68
CA LEU A 187 -3.85 -8.12 -9.50
C LEU A 187 -5.16 -7.34 -9.69
N VAL A 188 -5.11 -6.09 -10.14
CA VAL A 188 -6.34 -5.31 -10.36
C VAL A 188 -7.17 -5.85 -11.53
N ASP A 189 -6.54 -6.43 -12.57
CA ASP A 189 -7.26 -7.13 -13.64
C ASP A 189 -8.07 -8.33 -13.10
N THR A 190 -7.55 -9.01 -12.08
CA THR A 190 -8.22 -10.16 -11.46
C THR A 190 -9.43 -9.74 -10.64
N TRP A 191 -9.33 -8.64 -9.91
CA TRP A 191 -10.35 -8.24 -8.92
C TRP A 191 -11.36 -7.20 -9.43
N THR A 192 -11.13 -6.59 -10.59
CA THR A 192 -12.10 -5.64 -11.19
C THR A 192 -12.98 -6.32 -12.23
N PRO A 193 -14.28 -6.01 -12.28
CA PRO A 193 -15.19 -6.64 -13.23
C PRO A 193 -14.99 -6.15 -14.67
N ASP A 194 -14.52 -4.91 -14.86
CA ASP A 194 -14.32 -4.33 -16.18
C ASP A 194 -12.95 -3.64 -16.30
N ALA A 195 -12.41 -3.60 -17.53
CA ALA A 195 -11.22 -2.83 -17.88
C ALA A 195 -11.55 -1.32 -17.99
N ASP A 196 -12.05 -0.71 -16.90
CA ASP A 196 -12.37 0.71 -16.78
C ASP A 196 -11.38 1.46 -15.88
N LYS A 197 -10.98 2.66 -16.32
CA LYS A 197 -10.02 3.50 -15.60
C LYS A 197 -10.45 3.81 -14.16
N SER A 198 -11.72 4.13 -13.94
CA SER A 198 -12.23 4.50 -12.62
C SER A 198 -12.25 3.33 -11.66
N GLU A 199 -12.42 2.11 -12.17
CA GLU A 199 -12.37 0.88 -11.37
C GLU A 199 -10.95 0.55 -10.93
N TYR A 200 -9.94 0.79 -11.78
CA TYR A 200 -8.54 0.53 -11.41
C TYR A 200 -8.08 1.51 -10.32
N ILE A 201 -8.39 2.80 -10.51
CA ILE A 201 -8.07 3.83 -9.51
C ILE A 201 -8.83 3.56 -8.21
N GLY A 202 -10.14 3.26 -8.32
CA GLY A 202 -10.99 2.98 -7.18
C GLY A 202 -10.55 1.74 -6.38
N PHE A 203 -10.12 0.69 -7.08
CA PHE A 203 -9.58 -0.51 -6.45
C PHE A 203 -8.39 -0.18 -5.55
N PHE A 204 -7.38 0.53 -6.05
CA PHE A 204 -6.22 0.90 -5.24
C PHE A 204 -6.55 1.93 -4.16
N GLU A 205 -7.49 2.86 -4.38
CA GLU A 205 -7.97 3.76 -3.32
C GLU A 205 -8.60 2.98 -2.15
N LEU A 206 -9.45 2.00 -2.43
CA LEU A 206 -10.09 1.17 -1.41
C LEU A 206 -9.09 0.24 -0.73
N LEU A 207 -8.20 -0.37 -1.51
CA LEU A 207 -7.14 -1.25 -1.03
C LEU A 207 -6.22 -0.49 -0.08
N GLU A 208 -5.75 0.70 -0.46
CA GLU A 208 -4.93 1.59 0.35
C GLU A 208 -5.59 1.90 1.71
N GLN A 209 -6.87 2.28 1.68
CA GLN A 209 -7.63 2.59 2.89
C GLN A 209 -7.74 1.39 3.84
N LYS A 210 -7.86 0.17 3.31
CA LYS A 210 -8.01 -1.06 4.10
C LYS A 210 -6.65 -1.56 4.59
N TYR A 211 -5.63 -1.52 3.74
CA TYR A 211 -4.26 -1.89 4.07
C TYR A 211 -3.72 -1.07 5.25
N LYS A 212 -3.91 0.26 5.23
CA LYS A 212 -3.53 1.17 6.33
C LYS A 212 -4.25 0.93 7.65
N ARG A 213 -5.39 0.23 7.65
CA ARG A 213 -6.15 -0.09 8.88
C ARG A 213 -5.66 -1.37 9.56
N GLN A 214 -4.86 -2.19 8.88
CA GLN A 214 -4.28 -3.39 9.44
C GLN A 214 -3.07 -3.06 10.33
N GLN A 215 -2.79 -3.90 11.33
CA GLN A 215 -1.64 -3.76 12.21
C GLN A 215 -0.43 -4.49 11.64
N ASP A 216 0.68 -3.77 11.42
CA ASP A 216 1.89 -4.33 10.79
C ASP A 216 2.46 -5.52 11.57
N GLU A 217 2.56 -5.42 12.91
CA GLU A 217 3.12 -6.46 13.79
C GLU A 217 2.39 -7.80 13.66
N LYS A 218 1.06 -7.78 13.52
CA LYS A 218 0.25 -8.99 13.35
C LYS A 218 0.65 -9.74 12.08
N PHE A 219 0.82 -9.02 10.97
CA PHE A 219 1.11 -9.63 9.68
C PHE A 219 2.57 -10.01 9.52
N GLU A 220 3.48 -9.30 10.19
CA GLU A 220 4.87 -9.72 10.32
C GLU A 220 4.97 -11.09 11.01
N GLN A 221 4.27 -11.28 12.13
CA GLN A 221 4.24 -12.57 12.81
C GLN A 221 3.61 -13.66 11.93
N LEU A 222 2.49 -13.35 11.28
CA LEU A 222 1.78 -14.29 10.42
C LEU A 222 2.64 -14.78 9.24
N TYR A 223 3.52 -13.93 8.69
CA TYR A 223 4.48 -14.34 7.67
C TYR A 223 5.37 -15.50 8.14
N TYR A 224 5.96 -15.41 9.33
CA TYR A 224 6.79 -16.50 9.86
C TYR A 224 5.96 -17.74 10.14
N GLU A 225 4.75 -17.59 10.68
CA GLU A 225 3.85 -18.73 10.93
C GLU A 225 3.50 -19.50 9.65
N ILE A 226 3.31 -18.82 8.51
CA ILE A 226 2.97 -19.47 7.22
C ILE A 226 4.23 -20.01 6.54
N MET A 227 5.34 -19.27 6.57
CA MET A 227 6.54 -19.68 5.84
C MET A 227 7.32 -20.79 6.55
N GLU A 228 7.21 -20.88 7.88
CA GLU A 228 7.87 -21.91 8.71
C GLU A 228 6.98 -23.13 9.02
N SER A 229 5.70 -23.13 8.63
CA SER A 229 4.83 -24.32 8.71
C SER A 229 5.23 -25.41 7.70
#